data_AF-A0A3D0XYG6-F1
#
_entry.id   AF-A0A3D0XYG6-F1
#
_cell.length_a   1.000
_cell.length_b   1.000
_cell.length_c   1.000
_cell.angle_alpha   90.00
_cell.angle_beta   90.00
_cell.angle_gamma   90.00
#
_symmetry.space_group_name_H-M   'P 1'
#
loop_
_entity.id
_entity.type
_entity.pdbx_description
1 polymer ?
#
loop_
_entity_poly.entity_id
_entity_poly.type
_entity_poly.pdbx_seq_one_letter_code
_entity_poly.pdbx_strand_id
1 'polypeptide(L)'
;PLSDKNARNFVRFFLAGATECEIDKQGRFLIPSNLRTAASLEKEAVIIGVGTRLEIWNKSIWKSKDEEISADEIAENMTMLGI
;
A
#
# COMPACT_ATOMS: atom_id res chain seq x y z
N PRO A 1 -5.81 19.04 -10.75
CA PRO A 1 -4.81 18.48 -9.80
C PRO A 1 -3.43 19.15 -9.83
N LEU A 2 -2.98 19.71 -10.97
CA LEU A 2 -1.65 20.34 -11.08
C LEU A 2 -1.54 21.75 -10.47
N SER A 3 -2.65 22.44 -10.22
CA SER A 3 -2.69 23.81 -9.66
C SER A 3 -2.51 23.86 -8.14
N ASP A 4 -2.88 22.81 -7.40
CA ASP A 4 -2.79 22.76 -5.94
C ASP A 4 -1.36 22.46 -5.46
N LYS A 5 -0.82 23.37 -4.64
CA LYS A 5 0.54 23.26 -4.07
C LYS A 5 0.68 22.05 -3.14
N ASN A 6 -0.32 21.76 -2.33
CA ASN A 6 -0.30 20.64 -1.40
C ASN A 6 -0.36 19.31 -2.15
N ALA A 7 -1.19 19.21 -3.19
CA ALA A 7 -1.24 18.03 -4.04
C ALA A 7 0.11 17.73 -4.71
N ARG A 8 0.80 18.75 -5.23
CA ARG A 8 2.15 18.57 -5.81
C ARG A 8 3.18 18.12 -4.78
N ASN A 9 3.16 18.69 -3.58
CA ASN A 9 4.08 18.31 -2.51
C ASN A 9 3.83 16.87 -2.04
N PHE A 10 2.57 16.45 -1.93
CA PHE A 10 2.20 15.07 -1.62
C PHE A 10 2.73 14.10 -2.67
N VAL A 11 2.48 14.37 -3.96
CA VAL A 11 2.96 13.51 -5.05
C VAL A 11 4.49 13.39 -5.04
N ARG A 12 5.20 14.49 -4.83
CA ARG A 12 6.66 14.46 -4.70
C ARG A 12 7.12 13.64 -3.51
N PHE A 13 6.53 13.84 -2.34
CA PHE A 13 6.86 13.07 -1.15
C PHE A 13 6.59 11.57 -1.36
N PHE A 14 5.41 11.23 -1.88
CA PHE A 14 4.99 9.86 -2.13
C PHE A 14 5.87 9.16 -3.16
N LEU A 15 6.19 9.82 -4.27
CA LEU A 15 7.00 9.23 -5.35
C LEU A 15 8.50 9.36 -5.13
N ALA A 16 8.99 10.24 -4.26
CA ALA A 16 10.42 10.38 -3.99
C ALA A 16 11.05 9.11 -3.41
N GLY A 17 10.26 8.28 -2.72
CA GLY A 17 10.68 6.98 -2.22
C GLY A 17 10.53 5.83 -3.21
N ALA A 18 9.95 6.06 -4.40
CA ALA A 18 9.70 5.01 -5.38
C ALA A 18 11.00 4.55 -6.03
N THR A 19 11.09 3.26 -6.31
CA THR A 19 12.27 2.66 -6.96
C THR A 19 11.80 1.62 -7.94
N GLU A 20 12.32 1.69 -9.16
CA GLU A 20 12.12 0.66 -10.17
C GLU A 20 12.83 -0.63 -9.73
N CYS A 21 12.11 -1.75 -9.79
CA CYS A 21 12.62 -3.05 -9.39
C CYS A 21 12.47 -4.02 -10.56
N GLU A 22 13.55 -4.72 -10.89
CA GLU A 22 13.50 -5.79 -11.88
C GLU A 22 13.00 -7.09 -11.25
N ILE A 23 12.21 -7.85 -12.02
CA ILE A 23 11.76 -9.18 -11.66
C ILE A 23 12.72 -10.19 -12.29
N ASP A 24 13.29 -11.07 -11.47
CA ASP A 24 14.17 -12.13 -11.92
C ASP A 24 13.39 -13.24 -12.68
N LYS A 25 14.12 -14.18 -13.28
CA LYS A 25 13.53 -15.28 -14.06
C LYS A 25 12.63 -16.22 -13.24
N GLN A 26 12.68 -16.15 -11.90
CA GLN A 26 11.85 -16.95 -11.00
C GLN A 26 10.63 -16.16 -10.50
N GLY A 27 10.41 -14.94 -11.00
CA GLY A 27 9.29 -14.10 -10.60
C GLY A 27 9.52 -13.37 -9.28
N ARG A 28 10.77 -13.21 -8.83
CA ARG A 28 11.11 -12.54 -7.57
C ARG A 28 11.68 -11.15 -7.84
N PHE A 29 11.46 -10.22 -6.92
CA PHE A 29 12.13 -8.91 -6.93
C PHE A 29 12.60 -8.58 -5.51
N LEU A 30 13.59 -7.70 -5.41
CA LEU A 30 14.10 -7.23 -4.11
C LEU A 30 13.35 -5.97 -3.70
N ILE A 31 12.81 -5.97 -2.48
CA ILE A 31 12.23 -4.76 -1.89
C ILE A 31 13.37 -3.89 -1.34
N PRO A 32 13.53 -2.64 -1.81
CA PRO A 32 14.51 -1.68 -1.30
C PRO A 32 14.46 -1.54 0.23
N SER A 33 15.62 -1.36 0.87
CA SER A 33 15.72 -1.32 2.33
C SER A 33 14.89 -0.22 2.97
N ASN A 34 14.86 0.98 2.37
CA ASN A 34 14.02 2.09 2.81
C ASN A 34 12.52 1.72 2.80
N LEU A 35 12.05 1.01 1.78
CA LEU A 35 10.65 0.58 1.67
C LEU A 35 10.33 -0.55 2.66
N ARG A 36 11.28 -1.48 2.91
CA ARG A 36 11.13 -2.49 3.96
C ARG A 36 11.00 -1.86 5.35
N THR A 37 11.82 -0.86 5.66
CA THR A 37 11.74 -0.13 6.93
C THR A 37 10.43 0.64 7.04
N ALA A 38 10.02 1.36 6.00
CA ALA A 38 8.78 2.14 5.98
C ALA A 38 7.52 1.28 6.16
N ALA A 39 7.52 0.06 5.61
CA ALA A 39 6.42 -0.90 5.75
C ALA A 39 6.57 -1.83 6.96
N SER A 40 7.58 -1.62 7.80
CA SER A 40 7.93 -2.48 8.94
C SER A 40 8.00 -3.97 8.55
N LEU A 41 8.52 -4.28 7.37
CA LEU A 41 8.60 -5.65 6.86
C LEU A 41 9.68 -6.44 7.61
N GLU A 42 9.28 -7.58 8.16
CA GLU A 42 10.17 -8.51 8.86
C GLU A 42 10.29 -9.82 8.07
N LYS A 43 9.91 -10.95 8.67
CA LYS A 43 10.05 -12.30 8.08
C LYS A 43 8.90 -12.66 7.15
N GLU A 44 7.68 -12.28 7.50
CA GLU A 44 6.47 -12.63 6.75
C GLU A 44 5.79 -11.38 6.20
N ALA A 45 5.39 -11.46 4.93
CA ALA A 45 4.65 -10.41 4.24
C ALA A 45 3.35 -10.98 3.65
N VAL A 46 2.36 -10.11 3.48
CA VAL A 46 1.10 -10.39 2.78
C VAL A 46 1.07 -9.54 1.52
N ILE A 47 0.68 -10.14 0.41
CA ILE A 47 0.44 -9.43 -0.85
C ILE A 47 -1.06 -9.43 -1.10
N ILE A 48 -1.62 -8.25 -1.36
CA ILE A 48 -3.02 -8.08 -1.75
C ILE A 48 -3.12 -7.36 -3.09
N GLY A 49 -4.15 -7.70 -3.87
CA GLY A 49 -4.49 -6.99 -5.09
C GLY A 49 -5.49 -5.87 -4.81
N VAL A 50 -5.19 -4.65 -5.27
CA VAL A 50 -6.05 -3.47 -5.09
C VAL A 50 -6.21 -2.77 -6.44
N GLY A 51 -7.21 -3.19 -7.21
CA GLY A 51 -7.47 -2.67 -8.55
C GLY A 51 -6.28 -2.90 -9.49
N THR A 52 -5.55 -1.83 -9.81
CA THR A 52 -4.42 -1.85 -10.77
C THR A 52 -3.05 -1.97 -10.12
N ARG A 53 -2.96 -2.21 -8.81
CA ARG A 53 -1.70 -2.36 -8.08
C ARG A 53 -1.74 -3.55 -7.12
N LEU A 54 -0.54 -3.98 -6.73
CA LEU A 54 -0.35 -4.86 -5.59
C LEU A 54 0.11 -4.02 -4.39
N GLU A 55 -0.34 -4.39 -3.20
CA GLU A 55 0.19 -3.84 -1.95
C GLU A 55 0.89 -4.95 -1.16
N ILE A 56 1.97 -4.58 -0.49
CA ILE A 56 2.80 -5.49 0.30
C ILE A 56 2.78 -5.00 1.74
N TRP A 57 2.35 -5.88 2.64
CA TRP A 57 2.12 -5.55 4.04
C TRP A 57 2.94 -6.43 4.95
N ASN A 58 3.35 -5.90 6.11
CA ASN A 58 3.77 -6.74 7.23
C ASN A 58 2.56 -7.59 7.69
N LYS A 59 2.76 -8.90 7.85
CA LYS A 59 1.68 -9.84 8.16
C LYS A 59 0.96 -9.53 9.48
N SER A 60 1.69 -9.15 10.52
CA SER A 60 1.10 -8.84 11.84
C SER A 60 0.28 -7.56 11.79
N ILE A 61 0.80 -6.53 11.12
CA ILE A 61 0.09 -5.25 10.92
C ILE A 61 -1.17 -5.45 10.07
N TRP A 62 -1.11 -6.27 9.03
CA TRP A 62 -2.29 -6.59 8.22
C TRP A 62 -3.36 -7.30 9.05
N LYS A 63 -2.99 -8.31 9.83
CA LYS A 63 -3.92 -9.04 10.68
C LYS A 63 -4.63 -8.16 11.71
N SER A 64 -3.92 -7.23 12.33
CA SER A 64 -4.55 -6.32 13.30
C SER A 64 -5.55 -5.35 12.65
N LYS A 65 -5.43 -5.07 11.35
CA LYS A 65 -6.39 -4.24 10.62
C LYS A 65 -7.70 -4.97 10.32
N ASP A 66 -7.65 -6.27 10.02
CA ASP A 66 -8.87 -7.08 9.82
C ASP A 66 -9.72 -7.14 11.09
N GLU A 67 -9.11 -7.03 12.28
CA GLU A 67 -9.83 -6.98 13.55
C GLU A 67 -10.55 -5.64 13.78
N GLU A 68 -10.17 -4.56 13.09
CA GLU A 68 -10.75 -3.22 13.22
C GLU A 68 -11.85 -2.94 12.18
N ILE A 69 -11.98 -3.77 11.14
CA ILE A 69 -12.83 -3.49 10.00
C ILE A 69 -14.14 -4.29 10.13
N SER A 70 -15.20 -3.63 10.61
CA SER A 70 -16.56 -4.17 10.58
C SER A 70 -17.12 -4.16 9.15
N ALA A 71 -17.59 -5.32 8.68
CA ALA A 71 -18.24 -5.43 7.36
C ALA A 71 -19.45 -4.49 7.22
N ASP A 72 -20.18 -4.26 8.32
CA ASP A 72 -21.34 -3.36 8.33
C ASP A 72 -20.92 -1.90 8.19
N GLU A 73 -19.81 -1.51 8.83
CA GLU A 73 -19.28 -0.14 8.77
C GLU A 73 -18.67 0.16 7.39
N ILE A 74 -18.09 -0.86 6.72
CA ILE A 74 -17.69 -0.73 5.31
C ILE A 74 -18.92 -0.50 4.43
N ALA A 75 -19.99 -1.27 4.60
CA ALA A 75 -21.18 -1.17 3.77
C ALA A 75 -21.83 0.22 3.86
N GLU A 76 -21.91 0.80 5.07
CA GLU A 76 -22.40 2.16 5.27
C GLU A 76 -21.51 3.20 4.58
N ASN A 77 -20.18 3.08 4.71
CA ASN A 77 -19.24 3.99 4.08
C ASN A 77 -19.22 3.87 2.54
N MET A 78 -19.39 2.67 1.99
CA MET A 78 -19.49 2.46 0.54
C MET A 78 -20.76 3.12 -0.02
N THR A 79 -21.88 3.00 0.70
CA THR A 79 -23.14 3.69 0.33
C THR A 79 -22.96 5.21 0.31
N MET A 80 -22.19 5.78 1.26
CA MET A 80 -21.88 7.21 1.32
C MET A 80 -20.94 7.67 0.19
N LEU A 81 -20.08 6.78 -0.30
CA LEU A 81 -19.20 7.04 -1.45
C LEU A 81 -19.93 6.95 -2.80
N GLY A 82 -21.23 6.65 -2.81
CA GLY A 82 -22.05 6.58 -4.02
C GLY A 82 -21.73 5.39 -4.93
N ILE A 83 -21.18 4.32 -4.35
CA ILE A 83 -20.92 3.02 -4.99
C ILE A 83 -21.85 1.97 -4.43
#